data_AF-A0A839U7T1-F1
#
_entry.id   AF-A0A839U7T1-F1
#
_cell.length_a   1.000
_cell.length_b   1.000
_cell.length_c   1.000
_cell.angle_alpha   90.00
_cell.angle_beta   90.00
_cell.angle_gamma   90.00
#
_symmetry.space_group_name_H-M   'P 1'
#
loop_
_entity.id
_entity.type
_entity.pdbx_description
1 polymer ?
#
loop_
_entity_poly.entity_id
_entity_poly.type
_entity_poly.pdbx_seq_one_letter_code
_entity_poly.pdbx_strand_id
1 'polypeptide(L)'
;MRIVTLILSLALFMLASVQLGLAQERVFPGGSGVGLVPPPGLVLSTNFSGFEDAAKGTSIVLTELPVDAYAELAAKFNPDGLRATGIEAGQPEDWPVEGAVVSKLIRGSQVAAGIKYRKWVVLVGAKTTTAMVTVQIPDGVQGGLSDADVETALRTITIRNPPSLDEQVAALPFKVSDTAGFRPVRVIAGATFLLTEGPNDVAANSMQPIIIIASNLNTAPEAPARMSFAKQAFASLTGIKDVQSDNETSSEENGAEWVEIDGSAKDAASGDALYVAQIARFETSRYVRAILIVRSSEKDKFSDRFRKLAKSLTIN
;
A
#
# COMPACT_ATOMS: atom_id res chain seq x y z
N MET A 1 -11.81 0.34 -70.73
CA MET A 1 -12.36 -0.32 -69.52
C MET A 1 -11.36 -1.24 -68.79
N ARG A 2 -10.03 -0.97 -68.80
CA ARG A 2 -9.04 -1.75 -68.02
C ARG A 2 -8.09 -0.90 -67.17
N ILE A 3 -8.25 0.44 -67.20
CA ILE A 3 -7.40 1.38 -66.47
C ILE A 3 -8.11 1.95 -65.23
N VAL A 4 -9.45 1.90 -65.18
CA VAL A 4 -10.25 2.39 -64.03
C VAL A 4 -10.26 1.37 -62.88
N THR A 5 -10.04 0.09 -63.14
CA THR A 5 -10.04 -0.96 -62.11
C THR A 5 -8.73 -1.05 -61.32
N LEU A 6 -7.65 -0.43 -61.81
CA LEU A 6 -6.33 -0.51 -61.16
C LEU A 6 -6.12 0.55 -60.06
N ILE A 7 -6.86 1.65 -60.09
CA ILE A 7 -6.76 2.71 -59.07
C ILE A 7 -7.58 2.37 -57.81
N LEU A 8 -8.59 1.51 -57.94
CA LEU A 8 -9.43 1.08 -56.82
C LEU A 8 -8.80 -0.03 -55.95
N SER A 9 -7.66 -0.58 -56.37
CA SER A 9 -6.94 -1.63 -55.63
C SER A 9 -5.80 -1.10 -54.76
N LEU A 10 -5.40 0.17 -54.94
CA LEU A 10 -4.32 0.79 -54.16
C LEU A 10 -4.85 1.69 -53.03
N ALA A 11 -6.13 2.07 -53.07
CA ALA A 11 -6.77 2.86 -52.00
C ALA A 11 -7.24 2.00 -50.81
N LEU A 12 -7.27 0.67 -50.94
CA LEU A 12 -7.77 -0.25 -49.91
C LEU A 12 -6.68 -0.93 -49.07
N PHE A 13 -5.40 -0.58 -49.29
CA PHE A 13 -4.26 -1.08 -48.50
C PHE A 13 -3.59 -0.02 -47.61
N MET A 14 -4.18 1.19 -47.52
CA MET A 14 -3.77 2.24 -46.57
C MET A 14 -4.70 2.34 -45.33
N LEU A 15 -5.42 1.26 -44.98
CA LEU A 15 -5.91 1.05 -43.61
C LEU A 15 -4.94 0.11 -42.87
N ALA A 16 -3.63 0.41 -42.96
CA ALA A 16 -2.64 -0.20 -42.09
C ALA A 16 -2.55 0.65 -40.81
N SER A 17 -3.25 0.20 -39.78
CA SER A 17 -2.78 0.29 -38.39
C SER A 17 -2.51 1.70 -37.87
N VAL A 18 -3.56 2.53 -37.73
CA VAL A 18 -3.54 3.51 -36.64
C VAL A 18 -3.78 2.72 -35.36
N GLN A 19 -2.72 2.12 -34.82
CA GLN A 19 -2.71 1.77 -33.40
C GLN A 19 -2.85 3.10 -32.68
N LEU A 20 -4.06 3.42 -32.23
CA LEU A 20 -4.23 4.35 -31.12
C LEU A 20 -3.39 3.77 -29.99
N GLY A 21 -2.19 4.34 -29.80
CA GLY A 21 -1.43 4.10 -28.59
C GLY A 21 -2.32 4.50 -27.44
N LEU A 22 -2.88 3.53 -26.73
CA LEU A 22 -3.34 3.75 -25.38
C LEU A 22 -2.11 4.27 -24.66
N ALA A 23 -2.10 5.57 -24.34
CA ALA A 23 -1.12 6.12 -23.42
C ALA A 23 -1.23 5.23 -22.17
N GLN A 24 -0.18 4.46 -21.90
CA GLN A 24 -0.19 3.58 -20.74
C GLN A 24 -0.48 4.47 -19.52
N GLU A 25 -1.54 4.16 -18.80
CA GLU A 25 -2.02 5.00 -17.72
C GLU A 25 -1.05 4.93 -16.55
N ARG A 26 -0.78 6.08 -15.93
CA ARG A 26 0.07 6.15 -14.74
C ARG A 26 -0.66 5.46 -13.59
N VAL A 27 -0.01 4.49 -12.97
CA VAL A 27 -0.56 3.76 -11.83
C VAL A 27 0.04 4.32 -10.56
N PHE A 28 -0.81 4.53 -9.55
CA PHE A 28 -0.44 5.04 -8.22
C PHE A 28 -0.67 3.94 -7.16
N PRO A 29 0.36 3.14 -6.83
CA PRO A 29 0.25 2.04 -5.88
C PRO A 29 -0.30 2.47 -4.52
N GLY A 30 -1.26 1.71 -3.99
CA GLY A 30 -1.77 1.91 -2.62
C GLY A 30 -2.38 3.28 -2.32
N GLY A 31 -2.79 4.06 -3.33
CA GLY A 31 -3.28 5.43 -3.13
C GLY A 31 -2.17 6.48 -2.98
N SER A 32 -0.91 6.11 -3.23
CA SER A 32 0.27 6.98 -3.18
C SER A 32 0.11 8.26 -4.00
N GLY A 33 0.81 9.32 -3.57
CA GLY A 33 1.04 10.53 -4.37
C GLY A 33 2.02 10.31 -5.52
N VAL A 34 2.76 9.20 -5.49
CA VAL A 34 3.78 8.83 -6.47
C VAL A 34 3.20 7.79 -7.42
N GLY A 35 3.29 8.06 -8.72
CA GLY A 35 2.84 7.14 -9.74
C GLY A 35 3.81 7.07 -10.91
N LEU A 36 3.76 5.98 -11.65
CA LEU A 36 4.51 5.78 -12.89
C LEU A 36 3.77 4.80 -13.78
N VAL A 37 4.18 4.76 -15.04
CA VAL A 37 3.77 3.74 -16.00
C VAL A 37 4.63 2.49 -15.76
N PRO A 38 4.04 1.36 -15.33
CA PRO A 38 4.83 0.17 -15.03
C PRO A 38 5.50 -0.36 -16.31
N PRO A 39 6.80 -0.68 -16.26
CA PRO A 39 7.48 -1.27 -17.41
C PRO A 39 6.89 -2.66 -17.73
N PRO A 40 7.02 -3.13 -18.98
CA PRO A 40 6.44 -4.40 -19.40
C PRO A 40 6.87 -5.58 -18.49
N GLY A 41 5.89 -6.38 -18.08
CA GLY A 41 6.10 -7.57 -17.24
C GLY A 41 6.04 -7.32 -15.74
N LEU A 42 5.99 -6.07 -15.28
CA LEU A 42 5.78 -5.77 -13.86
C LEU A 42 4.30 -5.61 -13.54
N VAL A 43 3.89 -6.14 -12.39
CA VAL A 43 2.54 -6.01 -11.85
C VAL A 43 2.57 -5.27 -10.52
N LEU A 44 1.42 -4.76 -10.07
CA LEU A 44 1.28 -4.13 -8.76
C LEU A 44 1.62 -5.13 -7.64
N SER A 45 2.50 -4.75 -6.71
CA SER A 45 2.83 -5.61 -5.57
C SER A 45 1.72 -5.63 -4.53
N THR A 46 1.54 -6.78 -3.88
CA THR A 46 0.67 -6.94 -2.71
C THR A 46 1.41 -6.78 -1.38
N ASN A 47 2.74 -6.77 -1.39
CA ASN A 47 3.59 -6.78 -0.19
C ASN A 47 4.14 -5.38 0.16
N PHE A 48 4.27 -4.51 -0.83
CA PHE A 48 4.79 -3.16 -0.66
C PHE A 48 4.16 -2.19 -1.65
N SER A 49 4.32 -0.88 -1.42
CA SER A 49 3.88 0.14 -2.37
C SER A 49 4.81 0.14 -3.57
N GLY A 50 4.37 -0.44 -4.70
CA GLY A 50 5.19 -0.50 -5.90
C GLY A 50 4.81 -1.62 -6.86
N PHE A 51 5.77 -2.03 -7.68
CA PHE A 51 5.60 -3.02 -8.75
C PHE A 51 6.66 -4.10 -8.67
N GLU A 52 6.34 -5.31 -9.12
CA GLU A 52 7.28 -6.42 -9.13
C GLU A 52 7.07 -7.38 -10.31
N ASP A 53 8.17 -8.03 -10.70
CA ASP A 53 8.17 -9.29 -11.44
C ASP A 53 8.87 -10.30 -10.54
N ALA A 54 8.07 -11.03 -9.75
CA ALA A 54 8.57 -11.99 -8.78
C ALA A 54 9.35 -13.15 -9.45
N ALA A 55 9.00 -13.51 -10.68
CA ALA A 55 9.68 -14.57 -11.42
C ALA A 55 11.11 -14.17 -11.81
N LYS A 56 11.33 -12.87 -12.08
CA LYS A 56 12.65 -12.30 -12.43
C LYS A 56 13.33 -11.58 -11.28
N GLY A 57 12.72 -11.55 -10.10
CA GLY A 57 13.24 -10.85 -8.91
C GLY A 57 13.37 -9.34 -9.07
N THR A 58 12.66 -8.75 -10.04
CA THR A 58 12.67 -7.30 -10.30
C THR A 58 11.64 -6.60 -9.42
N SER A 59 12.00 -5.48 -8.80
CA SER A 59 11.04 -4.68 -8.04
C SER A 59 11.27 -3.17 -8.19
N ILE A 60 10.18 -2.42 -8.22
CA ILE A 60 10.15 -0.96 -8.13
C ILE A 60 9.40 -0.60 -6.85
N VAL A 61 10.09 -0.02 -5.87
CA VAL A 61 9.54 0.36 -4.57
C VAL A 61 9.36 1.87 -4.52
N LEU A 62 8.15 2.31 -4.16
CA LEU A 62 7.80 3.72 -3.99
C LEU A 62 7.69 4.01 -2.50
N THR A 63 8.55 4.91 -2.02
CA THR A 63 8.55 5.35 -0.62
C THR A 63 8.20 6.83 -0.56
N GLU A 64 7.26 7.18 0.32
CA GLU A 64 6.90 8.57 0.63
C GLU A 64 7.34 8.88 2.06
N LEU A 65 7.92 10.07 2.24
CA LEU A 65 8.48 10.57 3.49
C LEU A 65 8.03 12.02 3.70
N PRO A 66 8.07 12.51 4.95
CA PRO A 66 7.85 13.92 5.23
C PRO A 66 8.71 14.87 4.38
N VAL A 67 8.20 16.08 4.10
CA VAL A 67 8.87 17.08 3.24
C VAL A 67 10.25 17.48 3.80
N ASP A 68 10.38 17.54 5.12
CA ASP A 68 11.62 17.87 5.82
C ASP A 68 12.71 16.79 5.71
N ALA A 69 12.34 15.55 5.36
CA ALA A 69 13.32 14.48 5.11
C ALA A 69 14.20 14.71 3.87
N TYR A 70 13.76 15.54 2.92
CA TYR A 70 14.48 15.74 1.66
C TYR A 70 15.91 16.24 1.88
N ALA A 71 16.10 17.22 2.76
CA ALA A 71 17.41 17.85 2.96
C ALA A 71 18.46 16.86 3.47
N GLU A 72 18.08 16.02 4.44
CA GLU A 72 18.97 14.98 4.98
C GLU A 72 19.30 13.93 3.94
N LEU A 73 18.29 13.45 3.19
CA LEU A 73 18.49 12.45 2.16
C LEU A 73 19.36 12.98 1.03
N ALA A 74 19.10 14.20 0.56
CA ALA A 74 19.85 14.84 -0.51
C ALA A 74 21.34 15.03 -0.13
N ALA A 75 21.65 15.32 1.14
CA ALA A 75 23.03 15.43 1.61
C ALA A 75 23.79 14.10 1.52
N LYS A 76 23.10 12.97 1.70
CA LYS A 76 23.65 11.61 1.58
C LYS A 76 23.48 11.01 0.17
N PHE A 77 22.82 11.72 -0.74
CA PHE A 77 22.49 11.26 -2.10
C PHE A 77 23.68 11.44 -3.06
N ASN A 78 24.77 10.73 -2.77
CA ASN A 78 26.02 10.72 -3.52
C ASN A 78 26.74 9.36 -3.33
N PRO A 79 27.80 9.04 -4.10
CA PRO A 79 28.49 7.75 -3.99
C PRO A 79 28.95 7.39 -2.58
N ASP A 80 29.44 8.35 -1.80
CA ASP A 80 29.98 8.07 -0.47
C ASP A 80 28.88 7.81 0.56
N GLY A 81 27.80 8.59 0.51
CA GLY A 81 26.64 8.40 1.38
C GLY A 81 25.91 7.08 1.10
N LEU A 82 25.79 6.67 -0.17
CA LEU A 82 25.14 5.42 -0.55
C LEU A 82 26.02 4.18 -0.32
N ARG A 83 27.35 4.33 -0.26
CA ARG A 83 28.24 3.21 0.09
C ARG A 83 27.94 2.66 1.49
N ALA A 84 27.52 3.53 2.42
CA ALA A 84 27.11 3.12 3.76
C ALA A 84 25.89 2.18 3.78
N THR A 85 25.07 2.18 2.72
CA THR A 85 23.93 1.26 2.55
C THR A 85 24.27 0.04 1.69
N GLY A 86 25.54 -0.11 1.30
CA GLY A 86 26.04 -1.19 0.45
C GLY A 86 25.81 -0.96 -1.05
N ILE A 87 25.42 0.25 -1.46
CA ILE A 87 25.23 0.59 -2.88
C ILE A 87 26.51 1.24 -3.41
N GLU A 88 27.10 0.63 -4.43
CA GLU A 88 28.15 1.23 -5.24
C GLU A 88 27.50 2.07 -6.34
N ALA A 89 27.52 3.39 -6.17
CA ALA A 89 26.80 4.33 -7.01
C ALA A 89 27.73 5.24 -7.83
N GLY A 90 27.23 5.66 -9.00
CA GLY A 90 27.77 6.79 -9.75
C GLY A 90 27.32 8.14 -9.18
N GLN A 91 27.73 9.23 -9.83
CA GLN A 91 27.30 10.57 -9.44
C GLN A 91 25.79 10.77 -9.70
N PRO A 92 25.09 11.53 -8.84
CA PRO A 92 23.73 11.93 -9.10
C PRO A 92 23.64 12.82 -10.34
N GLU A 93 22.60 12.60 -11.13
CA GLU A 93 22.21 13.49 -12.23
C GLU A 93 20.85 14.13 -11.93
N ASP A 94 20.64 15.33 -12.47
CA ASP A 94 19.33 15.97 -12.43
C ASP A 94 18.34 15.14 -13.25
N TRP A 95 17.18 14.84 -12.66
CA TRP A 95 16.19 13.99 -13.28
C TRP A 95 14.80 14.61 -13.14
N PRO A 96 14.38 15.49 -14.05
CA PRO A 96 13.10 16.19 -13.94
C PRO A 96 11.92 15.23 -13.79
N VAL A 97 11.08 15.46 -12.78
CA VAL A 97 9.87 14.69 -12.49
C VAL A 97 8.68 15.65 -12.47
N GLU A 98 7.58 15.25 -13.11
CA GLU A 98 6.35 16.04 -13.10
C GLU A 98 5.82 16.16 -11.66
N GLY A 99 5.56 17.39 -11.19
CA GLY A 99 5.11 17.65 -9.81
C GLY A 99 6.23 17.74 -8.76
N ALA A 100 7.49 17.50 -9.14
CA ALA A 100 8.64 17.73 -8.26
C ALA A 100 9.06 19.20 -8.24
N VAL A 101 9.63 19.63 -7.10
CA VAL A 101 10.40 20.88 -7.00
C VAL A 101 11.85 20.62 -7.41
N VAL A 102 12.39 19.48 -7.00
CA VAL A 102 13.75 19.04 -7.32
C VAL A 102 13.78 17.52 -7.33
N SER A 103 14.57 16.94 -8.23
CA SER A 103 14.71 15.49 -8.30
C SER A 103 16.03 15.08 -8.92
N LYS A 104 16.60 13.99 -8.40
CA LYS A 104 17.89 13.45 -8.82
C LYS A 104 17.78 11.95 -9.03
N LEU A 105 18.49 11.43 -10.03
CA LEU A 105 18.67 10.01 -10.26
C LEU A 105 20.10 9.62 -9.91
N ILE A 106 20.25 8.51 -9.19
CA ILE A 106 21.51 7.79 -9.06
C ILE A 106 21.34 6.38 -9.62
N ARG A 107 22.37 5.94 -10.35
CA ARG A 107 22.54 4.55 -10.79
C ARG A 107 23.65 3.90 -9.99
N GLY A 108 23.50 2.61 -9.71
CA GLY A 108 24.51 1.86 -8.98
C GLY A 108 24.27 0.36 -9.03
N SER A 109 25.04 -0.34 -8.21
CA SER A 109 24.85 -1.76 -7.98
C SER A 109 25.00 -2.11 -6.50
N GLN A 110 24.42 -3.22 -6.10
CA GLN A 110 24.54 -3.72 -4.73
C GLN A 110 24.62 -5.24 -4.76
N VAL A 111 25.53 -5.81 -3.97
CA VAL A 111 25.57 -7.25 -3.73
C VAL A 111 24.80 -7.53 -2.45
N ALA A 112 23.76 -8.34 -2.54
CA ALA A 112 22.95 -8.79 -1.40
C ALA A 112 22.73 -10.30 -1.51
N ALA A 113 22.98 -11.03 -0.42
CA ALA A 113 22.87 -12.50 -0.38
C ALA A 113 23.60 -13.22 -1.54
N GLY A 114 24.75 -12.69 -1.98
CA GLY A 114 25.54 -13.24 -3.09
C GLY A 114 25.02 -12.91 -4.50
N ILE A 115 23.90 -12.18 -4.62
CA ILE A 115 23.34 -11.75 -5.89
C ILE A 115 23.70 -10.28 -6.13
N LYS A 116 24.23 -9.98 -7.31
CA LYS A 116 24.46 -8.60 -7.74
C LYS A 116 23.17 -8.04 -8.33
N TYR A 117 22.78 -6.87 -7.85
CA TYR A 117 21.63 -6.12 -8.35
C TYR A 117 22.08 -4.85 -9.03
N ARG A 118 21.49 -4.54 -10.18
CA ARG A 118 21.50 -3.19 -10.75
C ARG A 118 20.45 -2.35 -10.04
N LYS A 119 20.78 -1.12 -9.68
CA LYS A 119 19.90 -0.20 -8.94
C LYS A 119 19.78 1.16 -9.60
N TRP A 120 18.56 1.69 -9.54
CA TRP A 120 18.25 3.08 -9.84
C TRP A 120 17.49 3.63 -8.65
N VAL A 121 17.87 4.81 -8.21
CA VAL A 121 17.17 5.53 -7.14
C VAL A 121 16.84 6.91 -7.66
N VAL A 122 15.56 7.25 -7.74
CA VAL A 122 15.11 8.63 -7.99
C VAL A 122 14.69 9.21 -6.65
N LEU A 123 15.41 10.24 -6.18
CA LEU A 123 15.03 11.03 -5.02
C LEU A 123 14.30 12.28 -5.50
N VAL A 124 13.11 12.52 -4.97
CA VAL A 124 12.22 13.61 -5.36
C VAL A 124 11.85 14.43 -4.13
N GLY A 125 12.06 15.74 -4.20
CA GLY A 125 11.50 16.71 -3.28
C GLY A 125 10.34 17.42 -3.96
N ALA A 126 9.13 17.23 -3.44
CA ALA A 126 7.92 17.93 -3.88
C ALA A 126 7.44 18.90 -2.79
N LYS A 127 6.42 19.71 -3.11
CA LYS A 127 5.88 20.68 -2.14
C LYS A 127 5.23 20.02 -0.91
N THR A 128 4.73 18.81 -1.07
CA THR A 128 3.89 18.12 -0.07
C THR A 128 4.44 16.77 0.37
N THR A 129 5.49 16.27 -0.27
CA THR A 129 6.13 15.00 0.10
C THR A 129 7.59 14.94 -0.36
N THR A 130 8.37 14.10 0.30
CA THR A 130 9.64 13.58 -0.22
C THR A 130 9.39 12.17 -0.74
N ALA A 131 9.73 11.88 -1.98
CA ALA A 131 9.55 10.55 -2.56
C ALA A 131 10.88 9.92 -2.95
N MET A 132 10.99 8.61 -2.78
CA MET A 132 12.12 7.80 -3.23
C MET A 132 11.60 6.61 -4.04
N VAL A 133 11.95 6.55 -5.32
CA VAL A 133 11.62 5.44 -6.22
C VAL A 133 12.86 4.60 -6.43
N THR A 134 12.86 3.37 -5.92
CA THR A 134 13.99 2.45 -6.01
C THR A 134 13.66 1.29 -6.94
N VAL A 135 14.40 1.17 -8.04
CA VAL A 135 14.37 0.01 -8.92
C VAL A 135 15.53 -0.88 -8.58
N GLN A 136 15.27 -2.18 -8.45
CA GLN A 136 16.31 -3.20 -8.33
C GLN A 136 16.01 -4.37 -9.24
N ILE A 137 17.04 -4.80 -9.97
CA ILE A 137 16.97 -5.91 -10.93
C ILE A 137 18.19 -6.81 -10.69
N PRO A 138 18.03 -8.13 -10.49
CA PRO A 138 19.15 -9.04 -10.42
C PRO A 138 19.94 -9.03 -11.74
N ASP A 139 21.26 -9.00 -11.65
CA ASP A 139 22.13 -8.99 -12.82
C ASP A 139 22.09 -10.34 -13.56
N GLY A 140 22.20 -10.32 -14.89
CA GLY A 140 22.25 -11.52 -15.72
C GLY A 140 20.94 -12.32 -15.90
N VAL A 141 19.78 -11.80 -15.46
CA VAL A 141 18.49 -12.48 -15.67
C VAL A 141 18.03 -12.35 -17.13
N GLN A 142 17.86 -13.48 -17.81
CA GLN A 142 17.38 -13.52 -19.20
C GLN A 142 15.96 -12.91 -19.30
N GLY A 143 15.78 -11.96 -20.22
CA GLY A 143 14.51 -11.26 -20.39
C GLY A 143 14.16 -10.30 -19.24
N GLY A 144 15.12 -9.96 -18.37
CA GLY A 144 15.01 -8.84 -17.44
C GLY A 144 15.00 -7.50 -18.16
N LEU A 145 14.50 -6.45 -17.48
CA LEU A 145 14.43 -5.11 -18.07
C LEU A 145 15.82 -4.58 -18.42
N SER A 146 15.92 -3.95 -19.59
CA SER A 146 17.12 -3.19 -19.97
C SER A 146 17.22 -1.88 -19.17
N ASP A 147 18.40 -1.27 -19.13
CA ASP A 147 18.59 0.06 -18.53
C ASP A 147 17.64 1.10 -19.19
N ALA A 148 17.44 0.99 -20.51
CA ALA A 148 16.56 1.88 -21.26
C ALA A 148 15.08 1.71 -20.90
N ASP A 149 14.62 0.48 -20.65
CA ASP A 149 13.25 0.21 -20.21
C ASP A 149 13.00 0.80 -18.83
N VAL A 150 13.97 0.64 -17.92
CA VAL A 150 13.92 1.21 -16.57
C VAL A 150 13.87 2.73 -16.64
N GLU A 151 14.76 3.36 -17.41
CA GLU A 151 14.76 4.81 -17.55
C GLU A 151 13.49 5.34 -18.20
N THR A 152 12.94 4.62 -19.19
CA THR A 152 11.66 4.96 -19.80
C THR A 152 10.55 4.98 -18.75
N ALA A 153 10.47 3.96 -17.89
CA ALA A 153 9.51 3.93 -16.78
C ALA A 153 9.77 5.06 -15.76
N LEU A 154 11.03 5.31 -15.38
CA LEU A 154 11.39 6.36 -14.42
C LEU A 154 11.11 7.78 -14.96
N ARG A 155 11.10 7.98 -16.28
CA ARG A 155 10.67 9.26 -16.90
C ARG A 155 9.17 9.52 -16.79
N THR A 156 8.39 8.48 -16.53
CA THR A 156 6.94 8.62 -16.33
C THR A 156 6.55 8.88 -14.88
N ILE A 157 7.53 8.96 -13.97
CA ILE A 157 7.27 9.32 -12.58
C ILE A 157 6.54 10.65 -12.56
N THR A 158 5.45 10.67 -11.81
CA THR A 158 4.68 11.87 -11.50
C THR A 158 4.42 11.91 -10.01
N ILE A 159 4.51 13.10 -9.45
CA ILE A 159 4.04 13.42 -8.12
C ILE A 159 2.74 14.17 -8.30
N ARG A 160 1.63 13.52 -7.92
CA ARG A 160 0.40 14.24 -7.65
C ARG A 160 0.37 14.56 -6.18
N ASN A 161 -0.39 15.60 -5.81
CA ASN A 161 -0.79 15.70 -4.43
C ASN A 161 -1.76 14.53 -4.18
N PRO A 162 -1.41 13.53 -3.34
CA PRO A 162 -2.41 12.56 -2.94
C PRO A 162 -3.51 13.32 -2.19
N PRO A 163 -4.75 12.81 -2.16
CA PRO A 163 -5.73 13.34 -1.22
C PRO A 163 -5.08 13.31 0.16
N SER A 164 -5.20 14.40 0.89
CA SER A 164 -4.80 14.47 2.30
C SER A 164 -5.37 13.27 3.06
N LEU A 165 -4.75 12.89 4.17
CA LEU A 165 -5.26 11.78 4.97
C LEU A 165 -6.74 11.99 5.35
N ASP A 166 -7.13 13.24 5.62
CA ASP A 166 -8.51 13.62 5.89
C ASP A 166 -9.44 13.38 4.69
N GLU A 167 -9.00 13.71 3.46
CA GLU A 167 -9.75 13.42 2.24
C GLU A 167 -9.84 11.91 1.97
N GLN A 168 -8.77 11.15 2.22
CA GLN A 168 -8.78 9.69 2.09
C GLN A 168 -9.73 9.05 3.10
N VAL A 169 -9.73 9.53 4.35
CA VAL A 169 -10.64 9.08 5.41
C VAL A 169 -12.08 9.46 5.06
N ALA A 170 -12.32 10.66 4.53
CA ALA A 170 -13.64 11.10 4.10
C ALA A 170 -14.19 10.28 2.91
N ALA A 171 -13.31 9.71 2.09
CA ALA A 171 -13.66 8.86 0.95
C ALA A 171 -13.92 7.39 1.31
N LEU A 172 -13.68 6.97 2.56
CA LEU A 172 -13.94 5.59 2.98
C LEU A 172 -15.44 5.24 2.84
N PRO A 173 -15.80 3.98 2.56
CA PRO A 173 -17.19 3.53 2.48
C PRO A 173 -17.88 3.43 3.86
N PHE A 174 -17.25 3.97 4.90
CA PHE A 174 -17.75 4.07 6.27
C PHE A 174 -17.20 5.34 6.93
N LYS A 175 -17.77 5.73 8.06
CA LYS A 175 -17.32 6.85 8.89
C LYS A 175 -17.06 6.39 10.30
N VAL A 176 -16.03 6.99 10.91
CA VAL A 176 -15.71 6.89 12.35
C VAL A 176 -15.96 8.27 12.94
N SER A 177 -16.92 8.41 13.85
CA SER A 177 -17.26 9.71 14.44
C SER A 177 -16.49 10.02 15.73
N ASP A 178 -15.92 8.99 16.37
CA ASP A 178 -15.06 9.13 17.54
C ASP A 178 -13.82 8.23 17.40
N THR A 179 -12.63 8.81 17.28
CA THR A 179 -11.38 8.04 17.21
C THR A 179 -10.86 7.60 18.57
N ALA A 180 -11.54 7.94 19.67
CA ALA A 180 -11.19 7.58 21.04
C ALA A 180 -9.71 7.83 21.40
N GLY A 181 -9.10 8.86 20.83
CA GLY A 181 -7.68 9.24 21.03
C GLY A 181 -6.67 8.46 20.18
N PHE A 182 -7.11 7.54 19.33
CA PHE A 182 -6.23 6.90 18.35
C PHE A 182 -5.99 7.85 17.17
N ARG A 183 -4.73 7.96 16.76
CA ARG A 183 -4.27 8.79 15.66
C ARG A 183 -4.40 8.02 14.34
N PRO A 184 -4.97 8.65 13.29
CA PRO A 184 -4.93 8.15 11.92
C PRO A 184 -3.48 7.91 11.45
N VAL A 185 -3.20 6.74 10.89
CA VAL A 185 -1.89 6.42 10.29
C VAL A 185 -1.98 6.50 8.76
N ARG A 186 -2.90 5.75 8.16
CA ARG A 186 -3.12 5.73 6.70
C ARG A 186 -4.43 5.05 6.32
N VAL A 187 -4.86 5.30 5.08
CA VAL A 187 -5.87 4.49 4.40
C VAL A 187 -5.16 3.51 3.44
N ILE A 188 -5.61 2.27 3.40
CA ILE A 188 -5.07 1.21 2.54
C ILE A 188 -6.17 0.79 1.56
N ALA A 189 -5.83 0.85 0.26
CA ALA A 189 -6.71 0.45 -0.84
C ALA A 189 -8.13 1.08 -0.81
N GLY A 190 -8.28 2.27 -0.22
CA GLY A 190 -9.56 2.99 -0.13
C GLY A 190 -10.65 2.33 0.72
N ALA A 191 -10.34 1.24 1.43
CA ALA A 191 -11.33 0.46 2.17
C ALA A 191 -10.88 0.06 3.59
N THR A 192 -9.61 0.30 3.93
CA THR A 192 -9.06 0.00 5.25
C THR A 192 -8.47 1.23 5.90
N PHE A 193 -8.81 1.48 7.16
CA PHE A 193 -8.31 2.58 7.97
C PHE A 193 -7.45 2.04 9.11
N LEU A 194 -6.17 2.45 9.13
CA LEU A 194 -5.22 2.09 10.17
C LEU A 194 -5.06 3.24 11.16
N LEU A 195 -5.22 2.97 12.46
CA LEU A 195 -5.00 3.91 13.55
C LEU A 195 -4.07 3.32 14.61
N THR A 196 -3.45 4.19 15.40
CA THR A 196 -2.56 3.80 16.51
C THR A 196 -2.50 4.85 17.61
N GLU A 197 -1.88 4.52 18.75
CA GLU A 197 -1.45 5.48 19.77
C GLU A 197 0.01 5.19 20.09
N GLY A 198 0.91 6.03 19.56
CA GLY A 198 2.34 5.83 19.70
C GLY A 198 3.11 6.60 18.62
N PRO A 199 4.45 6.63 18.73
CA PRO A 199 5.30 7.34 17.79
C PRO A 199 5.57 6.57 16.49
N ASN A 200 5.29 5.26 16.43
CA ASN A 200 5.55 4.48 15.21
C ASN A 200 4.32 4.50 14.30
N ASP A 201 4.52 4.43 12.99
CA ASP A 201 3.45 4.39 11.99
C ASP A 201 3.45 3.08 11.18
N VAL A 202 4.04 2.02 11.76
CA VAL A 202 4.23 0.72 11.11
C VAL A 202 3.48 -0.36 11.89
N ALA A 203 2.60 -1.09 11.20
CA ALA A 203 1.89 -2.26 11.74
C ALA A 203 2.79 -3.51 11.74
N ALA A 204 3.92 -3.47 12.46
CA ALA A 204 4.93 -4.53 12.44
C ALA A 204 5.22 -5.15 13.81
N ASN A 205 4.75 -4.55 14.91
CA ASN A 205 4.96 -5.10 16.24
C ASN A 205 3.87 -4.67 17.21
N SER A 206 3.77 -5.40 18.33
CA SER A 206 2.84 -5.14 19.44
C SER A 206 3.32 -4.06 20.41
N MET A 207 4.29 -3.21 20.07
CA MET A 207 4.81 -2.18 21.00
C MET A 207 3.82 -1.03 21.25
N GLN A 208 2.80 -0.91 20.40
CA GLN A 208 1.76 0.10 20.48
C GLN A 208 0.45 -0.49 19.97
N PRO A 209 -0.72 0.05 20.39
CA PRO A 209 -2.00 -0.41 19.91
C PRO A 209 -2.14 -0.25 18.40
N ILE A 210 -2.64 -1.28 17.75
CA ILE A 210 -2.99 -1.25 16.33
C ILE A 210 -4.51 -1.39 16.23
N ILE A 211 -5.14 -0.43 15.54
CA ILE A 211 -6.54 -0.54 15.14
C ILE A 211 -6.64 -0.60 13.63
N ILE A 212 -7.31 -1.64 13.14
CA ILE A 212 -7.60 -1.83 11.72
C ILE A 212 -9.11 -1.84 11.55
N ILE A 213 -9.63 -0.95 10.72
CA ILE A 213 -11.05 -0.93 10.35
C ILE A 213 -11.13 -1.18 8.86
N ALA A 214 -11.73 -2.30 8.47
CA ALA A 214 -11.84 -2.68 7.06
C ALA A 214 -13.31 -2.83 6.67
N SER A 215 -13.69 -2.18 5.57
CA SER A 215 -14.93 -2.46 4.87
C SER A 215 -14.70 -3.59 3.89
N ASN A 216 -15.40 -4.70 4.09
CA ASN A 216 -15.40 -5.77 3.11
C ASN A 216 -16.53 -5.52 2.11
N LEU A 217 -16.15 -5.38 0.84
CA LEU A 217 -17.07 -5.17 -0.28
C LEU A 217 -17.73 -6.47 -0.76
N ASN A 218 -17.28 -7.62 -0.23
CA ASN A 218 -17.91 -8.92 -0.49
C ASN A 218 -19.26 -9.02 0.23
N THR A 219 -20.19 -9.78 -0.35
CA THR A 219 -21.51 -10.02 0.24
C THR A 219 -21.37 -10.49 1.69
N ALA A 220 -22.01 -9.76 2.60
CA ALA A 220 -22.09 -10.17 3.99
C ALA A 220 -22.77 -11.56 4.11
N PRO A 221 -22.33 -12.41 5.05
CA PRO A 221 -23.05 -13.64 5.34
C PRO A 221 -24.47 -13.34 5.86
N GLU A 222 -25.39 -14.23 5.56
CA GLU A 222 -26.74 -14.24 6.12
C GLU A 222 -26.70 -14.27 7.65
N ALA A 223 -27.71 -13.67 8.29
CA ALA A 223 -27.73 -13.45 9.74
C ALA A 223 -27.33 -14.69 10.58
N PRO A 224 -27.85 -15.91 10.31
CA PRO A 224 -27.49 -17.10 11.08
C PRO A 224 -26.01 -17.52 10.99
N ALA A 225 -25.29 -17.07 9.96
CA ALA A 225 -23.89 -17.42 9.70
C ALA A 225 -22.90 -16.33 10.14
N ARG A 226 -23.36 -15.16 10.61
CA ARG A 226 -22.50 -14.02 10.94
C ARG A 226 -21.54 -14.29 12.08
N MET A 227 -22.01 -14.95 13.15
CA MET A 227 -21.16 -15.30 14.30
C MET A 227 -20.06 -16.30 13.91
N SER A 228 -20.40 -17.39 13.21
CA SER A 228 -19.40 -18.38 12.78
C SER A 228 -18.39 -17.78 11.80
N PHE A 229 -18.86 -16.93 10.88
CA PHE A 229 -18.00 -16.16 9.99
C PHE A 229 -17.04 -15.24 10.77
N ALA A 230 -17.54 -14.49 11.75
CA ALA A 230 -16.73 -13.59 12.57
C ALA A 230 -15.65 -14.34 13.36
N LYS A 231 -15.95 -15.52 13.91
CA LYS A 231 -14.98 -16.39 14.58
C LYS A 231 -13.89 -16.88 13.65
N GLN A 232 -14.25 -17.33 12.45
CA GLN A 232 -13.28 -17.76 11.45
C GLN A 232 -12.36 -16.61 11.02
N ALA A 233 -12.92 -15.42 10.89
CA ALA A 233 -12.17 -14.21 10.58
C ALA A 233 -11.24 -13.78 11.72
N PHE A 234 -11.67 -13.96 12.98
CA PHE A 234 -10.87 -13.68 14.17
C PHE A 234 -9.68 -14.65 14.31
N ALA A 235 -9.90 -15.95 14.06
CA ALA A 235 -8.86 -16.97 14.12
C ALA A 235 -7.82 -16.89 12.98
N SER A 236 -8.13 -16.20 11.88
CA SER A 236 -7.28 -16.10 10.68
C SER A 236 -6.49 -14.78 10.58
N LEU A 237 -6.41 -14.01 11.67
CA LEU A 237 -5.62 -12.79 11.73
C LEU A 237 -4.13 -13.05 11.44
N THR A 238 -3.56 -12.29 10.51
CA THR A 238 -2.16 -12.41 10.13
C THR A 238 -1.25 -11.70 11.16
N GLY A 239 -0.02 -12.21 11.33
CA GLY A 239 0.95 -11.63 12.26
C GLY A 239 0.78 -12.05 13.72
N ILE A 240 -0.24 -12.84 14.05
CA ILE A 240 -0.46 -13.42 15.38
C ILE A 240 -0.62 -14.95 15.29
N LYS A 241 -0.46 -15.65 16.42
CA LYS A 241 -0.62 -17.11 16.57
C LYS A 241 -1.31 -17.44 17.89
N ASP A 242 -1.67 -18.72 18.08
CA ASP A 242 -2.34 -19.22 19.29
C ASP A 242 -3.63 -18.42 19.64
N VAL A 243 -4.42 -18.05 18.62
CA VAL A 243 -5.62 -17.23 18.82
C VAL A 243 -6.71 -18.02 19.54
N GLN A 244 -7.26 -17.44 20.61
CA GLN A 244 -8.37 -18.00 21.39
C GLN A 244 -9.44 -16.92 21.59
N SER A 245 -10.71 -17.27 21.35
CA SER A 245 -11.85 -16.43 21.73
C SER A 245 -12.23 -16.71 23.18
N ASP A 246 -12.36 -15.64 23.97
CA ASP A 246 -12.78 -15.71 25.37
C ASP A 246 -14.23 -15.23 25.51
N ASN A 247 -14.61 -14.18 24.77
CA ASN A 247 -15.96 -13.63 24.76
C ASN A 247 -16.46 -13.51 23.32
N GLU A 248 -17.72 -13.87 23.11
CA GLU A 248 -18.38 -13.86 21.80
C GLU A 248 -19.82 -13.41 22.00
N THR A 249 -20.17 -12.23 21.51
CA THR A 249 -21.53 -11.68 21.66
C THR A 249 -22.06 -11.19 20.32
N SER A 250 -23.38 -11.27 20.17
CA SER A 250 -24.10 -10.59 19.09
C SER A 250 -25.19 -9.72 19.70
N SER A 251 -25.38 -8.53 19.14
CA SER A 251 -26.40 -7.58 19.56
C SER A 251 -26.97 -6.84 18.37
N GLU A 252 -28.25 -6.52 18.42
CA GLU A 252 -28.88 -5.62 17.45
C GLU A 252 -28.93 -4.20 18.02
N GLU A 253 -28.36 -3.24 17.31
CA GLU A 253 -28.32 -1.84 17.73
C GLU A 253 -28.29 -0.93 16.49
N ASN A 254 -29.12 0.13 16.49
CA ASN A 254 -29.21 1.10 15.39
C ASN A 254 -29.45 0.46 14.01
N GLY A 255 -30.30 -0.57 13.96
CA GLY A 255 -30.69 -1.26 12.73
C GLY A 255 -29.60 -2.13 12.10
N ALA A 256 -28.52 -2.43 12.83
CA ALA A 256 -27.46 -3.33 12.40
C ALA A 256 -27.18 -4.38 13.47
N GLU A 257 -26.71 -5.55 13.03
CA GLU A 257 -26.18 -6.56 13.94
C GLU A 257 -24.69 -6.30 14.19
N TRP A 258 -24.31 -6.35 15.46
CA TRP A 258 -22.96 -6.16 15.93
C TRP A 258 -22.46 -7.44 16.57
N VAL A 259 -21.46 -8.07 15.94
CA VAL A 259 -20.78 -9.23 16.49
C VAL A 259 -19.47 -8.78 17.10
N GLU A 260 -19.32 -8.98 18.40
CA GLU A 260 -18.10 -8.69 19.15
C GLU A 260 -17.43 -9.99 19.58
N ILE A 261 -16.13 -10.08 19.34
CA ILE A 261 -15.29 -11.19 19.79
C ILE A 261 -14.03 -10.60 20.41
N ASP A 262 -13.70 -11.00 21.63
CA ASP A 262 -12.41 -10.71 22.22
C ASP A 262 -11.75 -11.96 22.79
N GLY A 263 -10.43 -11.89 22.94
CA GLY A 263 -9.68 -12.95 23.58
C GLY A 263 -8.18 -12.72 23.51
N SER A 264 -7.44 -13.82 23.47
CA SER A 264 -5.99 -13.83 23.57
C SER A 264 -5.31 -14.37 22.32
N ALA A 265 -4.08 -13.93 22.10
CA ALA A 265 -3.20 -14.44 21.06
C ALA A 265 -1.74 -14.22 21.48
N LYS A 266 -0.80 -14.62 20.63
CA LYS A 266 0.61 -14.25 20.73
C LYS A 266 1.07 -13.56 19.46
N ASP A 267 1.98 -12.60 19.62
CA ASP A 267 2.72 -12.03 18.50
C ASP A 267 3.49 -13.15 17.77
N ALA A 268 3.35 -13.24 16.46
CA ALA A 268 3.98 -14.33 15.72
C ALA A 268 5.52 -14.24 15.77
N ALA A 269 6.06 -13.02 15.78
CA ALA A 269 7.48 -12.71 15.73
C ALA A 269 8.13 -12.75 17.12
N SER A 270 7.57 -12.04 18.12
CA SER A 270 8.17 -11.97 19.47
C SER A 270 7.66 -13.06 20.41
N GLY A 271 6.46 -13.59 20.18
CA GLY A 271 5.78 -14.49 21.13
C GLY A 271 5.12 -13.79 22.31
N ASP A 272 5.14 -12.45 22.35
CA ASP A 272 4.50 -11.66 23.41
C ASP A 272 3.01 -11.95 23.49
N ALA A 273 2.46 -11.97 24.72
CA ALA A 273 1.05 -12.15 24.95
C ALA A 273 0.26 -10.91 24.48
N LEU A 274 -0.78 -11.16 23.68
CA LEU A 274 -1.64 -10.13 23.10
C LEU A 274 -3.07 -10.27 23.60
N TYR A 275 -3.72 -9.13 23.74
CA TYR A 275 -5.18 -9.03 23.77
C TYR A 275 -5.64 -8.60 22.38
N VAL A 276 -6.64 -9.31 21.86
CA VAL A 276 -7.22 -9.05 20.55
C VAL A 276 -8.72 -8.90 20.70
N ALA A 277 -9.27 -7.87 20.08
CA ALA A 277 -10.71 -7.67 20.02
C ALA A 277 -11.15 -7.35 18.59
N GLN A 278 -12.35 -7.76 18.24
CA GLN A 278 -12.97 -7.52 16.96
C GLN A 278 -14.43 -7.14 17.17
N ILE A 279 -14.88 -6.12 16.44
CA ILE A 279 -16.29 -5.77 16.34
C ILE A 279 -16.64 -5.69 14.84
N ALA A 280 -17.59 -6.52 14.42
CA ALA A 280 -18.13 -6.51 13.06
C ALA A 280 -19.56 -5.96 13.08
N ARG A 281 -19.80 -4.91 12.30
CA ARG A 281 -21.12 -4.33 12.04
C ARG A 281 -21.64 -4.86 10.71
N PHE A 282 -22.70 -5.66 10.74
CA PHE A 282 -23.32 -6.24 9.55
C PHE A 282 -24.53 -5.45 9.08
N GLU A 283 -24.61 -5.22 7.78
CA GLU A 283 -25.81 -4.83 7.04
C GLU A 283 -26.27 -5.98 6.14
N THR A 284 -27.35 -5.76 5.39
CA THR A 284 -27.93 -6.77 4.49
C THR A 284 -26.92 -7.29 3.46
N SER A 285 -26.10 -6.42 2.86
CA SER A 285 -25.21 -6.80 1.75
C SER A 285 -23.71 -6.64 2.04
N ARG A 286 -23.33 -6.00 3.15
CA ARG A 286 -21.94 -5.62 3.45
C ARG A 286 -21.69 -5.60 4.94
N TYR A 287 -20.42 -5.57 5.34
CA TYR A 287 -20.04 -5.40 6.73
C TYR A 287 -18.73 -4.60 6.87
N VAL A 288 -18.61 -3.91 7.99
CA VAL A 288 -17.37 -3.25 8.41
C VAL A 288 -16.87 -3.93 9.68
N ARG A 289 -15.56 -4.17 9.73
CA ARG A 289 -14.91 -4.90 10.82
C ARG A 289 -13.78 -4.06 11.38
N ALA A 290 -13.88 -3.75 12.67
CA ALA A 290 -12.81 -3.14 13.46
C ALA A 290 -12.07 -4.21 14.25
N ILE A 291 -10.75 -4.10 14.35
CA ILE A 291 -9.87 -5.03 15.06
C ILE A 291 -8.92 -4.19 15.93
N LEU A 292 -8.75 -4.57 17.18
CA LEU A 292 -7.73 -4.06 18.10
C LEU A 292 -6.71 -5.17 18.36
N ILE A 293 -5.43 -4.83 18.30
CA ILE A 293 -4.33 -5.67 18.77
C ILE A 293 -3.47 -4.84 19.73
N VAL A 294 -3.30 -5.32 20.96
CA VAL A 294 -2.47 -4.71 22.00
C VAL A 294 -1.76 -5.80 22.80
N ARG A 295 -0.73 -5.44 23.56
CA ARG A 295 -0.20 -6.35 24.60
C ARG A 295 -1.28 -6.68 25.62
N SER A 296 -1.30 -7.91 26.11
CA SER A 296 -2.28 -8.32 27.12
C SER A 296 -2.27 -7.41 28.36
N SER A 297 -1.10 -6.89 28.74
CA SER A 297 -0.94 -5.95 29.86
C SER A 297 -1.62 -4.59 29.65
N GLU A 298 -1.98 -4.24 28.42
CA GLU A 298 -2.60 -2.97 28.07
C GLU A 298 -4.10 -3.11 27.75
N LYS A 299 -4.67 -4.31 27.93
CA LYS A 299 -6.10 -4.58 27.69
C LYS A 299 -6.99 -3.51 28.33
N ASP A 300 -6.84 -3.28 29.63
CA ASP A 300 -7.70 -2.38 30.40
C ASP A 300 -7.59 -0.92 29.95
N LYS A 301 -6.44 -0.53 29.38
CA LYS A 301 -6.22 0.82 28.84
C LYS A 301 -6.99 1.05 27.55
N PHE A 302 -7.14 0.02 26.71
CA PHE A 302 -7.57 0.19 25.32
C PHE A 302 -8.89 -0.48 24.96
N SER A 303 -9.35 -1.50 25.70
CA SER A 303 -10.56 -2.26 25.34
C SER A 303 -11.80 -1.38 25.21
N ASP A 304 -12.03 -0.49 26.17
CA ASP A 304 -13.24 0.35 26.20
C ASP A 304 -13.15 1.49 25.19
N ARG A 305 -11.95 2.02 24.97
CA ARG A 305 -11.69 3.02 23.92
C ARG A 305 -11.91 2.43 22.53
N PHE A 306 -11.48 1.20 22.31
CA PHE A 306 -11.75 0.48 21.07
C PHE A 306 -13.25 0.25 20.87
N ARG A 307 -13.98 -0.20 21.89
CA ARG A 307 -15.45 -0.35 21.81
C ARG A 307 -16.13 0.98 21.46
N LYS A 308 -15.73 2.07 22.13
CA LYS A 308 -16.24 3.42 21.85
C LYS A 308 -15.99 3.81 20.39
N LEU A 309 -14.77 3.60 19.89
CA LEU A 309 -14.42 3.86 18.50
C LEU A 309 -15.28 3.01 17.55
N ALA A 310 -15.34 1.70 17.78
CA ALA A 310 -16.01 0.76 16.89
C ALA A 310 -17.52 0.99 16.85
N LYS A 311 -18.15 1.30 17.99
CA LYS A 311 -19.58 1.64 18.06
C LYS A 311 -19.91 3.01 17.47
N SER A 312 -18.90 3.86 17.22
CA SER A 312 -19.06 5.12 16.47
C SER A 312 -19.13 4.91 14.94
N LEU A 313 -18.96 3.68 14.46
CA LEU A 313 -18.95 3.33 13.04
C LEU A 313 -20.35 3.42 12.42
N THR A 314 -20.41 4.10 11.29
CA THR A 314 -21.57 4.09 10.38
C THR A 314 -21.12 3.71 8.98
N ILE A 315 -21.93 2.94 8.26
CA ILE A 315 -21.67 2.61 6.85
C ILE A 315 -22.40 3.64 5.97
N ASN A 316 -21.73 4.12 4.92
CA ASN A 316 -22.28 5.13 4.00
C ASN A 316 -23.30 4.56 3.02
#